data_AF-A0A511FDX1-F1
#
_entry.id   AF-A0A511FDX1-F1
#
_cell.length_a   1.000
_cell.length_b   1.000
_cell.length_c   1.000
_cell.angle_alpha   90.00
_cell.angle_beta   90.00
_cell.angle_gamma   90.00
#
_symmetry.space_group_name_H-M   'P 1'
#
loop_
_entity.id
_entity.type
_entity.pdbx_description
1 polymer ?
#
loop_
_entity_poly.entity_id
_entity_poly.type
_entity_poly.pdbx_seq_one_letter_code
_entity_poly.pdbx_strand_id
1 'polypeptide(L)'
;MAYLDRLLERERAARHARSIPLAAVTVALGVLTWHHAARLYPTPIETLTPFVTFAAVFLAMRLQRAVTGAGAGSDGYGAVVIALAVLLVVTPVGFLLPMFAGAEALLGLGLVVLGWRGRDRALWVPGIVLVGVGPFVHLNGAANTLVVLPDPDTAVLALTAAAFAGLTVAAVARERRRAVPLPPPAGSPEPLG
;
A
#
# COMPACT_ATOMS: atom_id res chain seq x y z
N MET A 1 -17.57 -29.68 8.36
CA MET A 1 -17.82 -28.32 8.90
C MET A 1 -16.51 -27.60 9.25
N ALA A 2 -15.76 -28.00 10.28
CA ALA A 2 -14.57 -27.27 10.75
C ALA A 2 -13.42 -26.97 9.75
N TYR A 3 -13.30 -27.72 8.64
CA TYR A 3 -12.33 -27.42 7.58
C TYR A 3 -12.77 -26.26 6.67
N LEU A 4 -14.08 -26.18 6.38
CA LEU A 4 -14.69 -25.18 5.51
C LEU A 4 -14.68 -23.80 6.19
N ASP A 5 -14.95 -23.76 7.50
CA ASP A 5 -14.88 -22.54 8.31
C ASP A 5 -13.46 -21.96 8.34
N ARG A 6 -12.44 -22.80 8.54
CA ARG A 6 -11.03 -22.38 8.50
C ARG A 6 -10.60 -21.89 7.11
N LEU A 7 -11.17 -22.46 6.04
CA LEU A 7 -10.91 -22.02 4.67
C LEU A 7 -11.53 -20.64 4.40
N LEU A 8 -12.76 -20.42 4.85
CA LEU A 8 -13.47 -19.15 4.73
C LEU A 8 -12.82 -18.05 5.59
N GLU A 9 -12.35 -18.38 6.79
CA GLU A 9 -11.56 -17.48 7.65
C GLU A 9 -10.23 -17.11 7.00
N ARG A 10 -9.51 -18.08 6.42
CA ARG A 10 -8.27 -17.82 5.67
C ARG A 10 -8.51 -16.94 4.45
N GLU A 11 -9.60 -17.15 3.72
CA GLU A 11 -9.97 -16.26 2.62
C GLU A 11 -10.36 -14.86 3.12
N ARG A 12 -11.03 -14.72 4.26
CA ARG A 12 -11.35 -13.39 4.83
C ARG A 12 -10.08 -12.64 5.26
N ALA A 13 -9.13 -13.34 5.89
CA ALA A 13 -7.84 -12.77 6.28
C ALA A 13 -7.00 -12.36 5.05
N ALA A 14 -6.96 -13.19 4.01
CA ALA A 14 -6.30 -12.88 2.74
C ALA A 14 -6.96 -11.68 2.01
N ARG A 15 -8.27 -11.47 2.20
CA ARG A 15 -9.01 -10.36 1.58
C ARG A 15 -8.62 -8.98 2.12
N HIS A 16 -8.44 -8.83 3.43
CA HIS A 16 -8.07 -7.53 4.05
C HIS A 16 -6.59 -7.15 3.82
N ALA A 17 -5.76 -8.09 3.35
CA ALA A 17 -4.34 -7.84 3.12
C ALA A 17 -4.06 -6.83 1.98
N ARG A 18 -5.06 -6.53 1.14
CA ARG A 18 -4.88 -5.72 -0.07
C ARG A 18 -5.28 -4.25 0.08
N SER A 19 -6.38 -3.95 0.77
CA SER A 19 -6.81 -2.56 0.98
C SER A 19 -5.87 -1.79 1.91
N ILE A 20 -5.28 -2.45 2.91
CA ILE A 20 -4.42 -1.81 3.91
C ILE A 20 -3.17 -1.16 3.28
N PRO A 21 -2.34 -1.85 2.47
CA PRO A 21 -1.17 -1.23 1.85
C PRO A 21 -1.54 -0.08 0.91
N LEU A 22 -2.61 -0.23 0.12
CA LEU A 22 -3.07 0.83 -0.78
C LEU A 22 -3.54 2.06 -0.02
N ALA A 23 -4.30 1.88 1.07
CA ALA A 23 -4.75 2.97 1.91
C ALA A 23 -3.57 3.70 2.55
N ALA A 24 -2.59 2.96 3.10
CA ALA A 24 -1.41 3.55 3.71
C ALA A 24 -0.59 4.36 2.70
N VAL A 25 -0.37 3.84 1.49
CA VAL A 25 0.33 4.57 0.42
C VAL A 25 -0.48 5.76 -0.08
N THR A 26 -1.80 5.65 -0.16
CA THR A 26 -2.68 6.80 -0.50
C THR A 26 -2.50 7.94 0.51
N VAL A 27 -2.50 7.62 1.81
CA VAL A 27 -2.27 8.61 2.87
C VAL A 27 -0.86 9.20 2.75
N ALA A 28 0.15 8.37 2.52
CA ALA A 28 1.54 8.82 2.33
C ALA A 28 1.68 9.79 1.16
N LEU A 29 1.08 9.48 0.01
CA LEU A 29 1.06 10.36 -1.16
C LEU A 29 0.31 11.66 -0.89
N GLY A 30 -0.78 11.62 -0.12
CA GLY A 30 -1.47 12.83 0.33
C GLY A 30 -0.58 13.72 1.20
N VAL A 31 0.18 13.13 2.13
CA VAL A 31 1.15 13.85 2.97
C VAL A 31 2.26 14.46 2.11
N LEU A 32 2.85 13.71 1.18
CA LEU A 32 3.89 14.20 0.26
C LEU A 32 3.35 15.33 -0.64
N THR A 33 2.14 15.18 -1.18
CA THR A 33 1.48 16.20 -2.00
C THR A 33 1.29 17.50 -1.21
N TRP A 34 0.78 17.41 0.02
CA TRP A 34 0.61 18.57 0.90
C TRP A 34 1.95 19.20 1.26
N HIS A 35 2.95 18.38 1.56
CA HIS A 35 4.31 18.82 1.87
C HIS A 35 4.93 19.63 0.72
N HIS A 36 4.78 19.12 -0.51
CA HIS A 36 5.28 19.77 -1.72
C HIS A 36 4.55 21.10 -1.99
N ALA A 37 3.22 21.11 -1.86
CA ALA A 37 2.39 22.31 -1.99
C ALA A 37 2.74 23.39 -0.96
N ALA A 38 3.12 23.00 0.26
CA ALA A 38 3.56 23.91 1.32
C ALA A 38 4.99 24.45 1.12
N ARG A 39 5.72 23.98 0.09
CA ARG A 39 7.10 24.38 -0.24
C ARG A 39 8.07 24.25 0.93
N LEU A 40 7.86 23.24 1.77
CA LEU A 40 8.65 22.98 2.97
C LEU A 40 9.92 22.19 2.60
N TYR A 41 10.86 22.82 1.89
CA TYR A 41 12.12 22.20 1.47
C TYR A 41 13.34 22.77 2.21
N PRO A 42 14.31 21.92 2.62
CA PRO A 42 14.27 20.47 2.81
C PRO A 42 13.76 20.09 4.22
N THR A 43 12.92 19.06 4.35
CA THR A 43 12.54 18.52 5.66
C THR A 43 12.71 17.00 5.72
N PRO A 44 12.91 16.42 6.92
CA PRO A 44 12.95 14.97 7.09
C PRO A 44 11.63 14.25 6.73
N ILE A 45 10.55 14.97 6.39
CA ILE A 45 9.25 14.39 6.07
C ILE A 45 9.35 13.46 4.86
N GLU A 46 10.00 13.88 3.77
CA GLU A 46 10.14 13.05 2.56
C GLU A 46 10.90 11.75 2.86
N THR A 47 12.03 11.87 3.55
CA THR A 47 12.85 10.71 3.92
C THR A 47 12.09 9.77 4.84
N LEU A 48 11.38 10.29 5.86
CA LEU A 48 10.71 9.46 6.86
C LEU A 48 9.39 8.86 6.38
N THR A 49 8.72 9.47 5.39
CA THR A 49 7.39 9.06 4.96
C THR A 49 7.32 7.58 4.58
N PRO A 50 8.17 7.04 3.68
CA PRO A 50 8.14 5.62 3.34
C PRO A 50 8.29 4.71 4.55
N PHE A 51 9.17 5.05 5.50
CA PHE A 51 9.38 4.26 6.72
C PHE A 51 8.13 4.22 7.58
N VAL A 52 7.54 5.38 7.86
CA VAL A 52 6.34 5.49 8.68
C VAL A 52 5.18 4.75 8.01
N THR A 53 5.04 4.85 6.69
CA THR A 53 4.02 4.14 5.93
C THR A 53 4.17 2.62 6.05
N PHE A 54 5.35 2.06 5.79
CA PHE A 54 5.53 0.61 5.86
C PHE A 54 5.51 0.08 7.30
N ALA A 55 5.97 0.87 8.28
CA ALA A 55 5.79 0.54 9.69
C ALA A 55 4.30 0.48 10.05
N ALA A 56 3.49 1.44 9.59
CA ALA A 56 2.04 1.43 9.81
C ALA A 56 1.36 0.22 9.14
N VAL A 57 1.74 -0.12 7.90
CA VAL A 57 1.26 -1.33 7.22
C VAL A 57 1.61 -2.59 8.00
N PHE A 58 2.85 -2.71 8.48
CA PHE A 58 3.29 -3.84 9.30
C PHE A 58 2.49 -3.95 10.60
N LEU A 59 2.32 -2.84 11.32
CA LEU A 59 1.56 -2.81 12.57
C LEU A 59 0.09 -3.15 12.33
N ALA A 60 -0.53 -2.61 11.29
CA ALA A 60 -1.91 -2.92 10.93
C ALA A 60 -2.10 -4.42 10.63
N MET A 61 -1.22 -5.01 9.83
CA MET A 61 -1.26 -6.46 9.55
C MET A 61 -1.01 -7.29 10.81
N ARG A 62 -0.10 -6.87 11.68
CA ARG A 62 0.21 -7.56 12.94
C ARG A 62 -1.00 -7.54 13.89
N LEU A 63 -1.62 -6.37 14.04
CA LEU A 63 -2.81 -6.20 14.87
C LEU A 63 -3.98 -7.04 14.33
N GLN A 64 -4.19 -7.02 13.02
CA GLN A 64 -5.24 -7.82 12.40
C GLN A 64 -5.05 -9.32 12.65
N ARG A 65 -3.81 -9.82 12.61
CA ARG A 65 -3.50 -11.23 12.94
C ARG A 65 -3.77 -11.53 14.41
N ALA A 66 -3.36 -10.63 15.31
CA ALA A 66 -3.59 -10.80 16.73
C ALA A 66 -5.09 -10.88 17.07
N VAL A 67 -5.92 -10.04 16.42
CA VAL A 67 -7.37 -10.02 16.62
C VAL A 67 -8.06 -11.24 16.00
N THR A 68 -7.58 -11.73 14.86
CA THR A 68 -8.20 -12.87 14.15
C THR A 68 -7.76 -14.24 14.67
N GLY A 69 -6.80 -14.30 15.60
CA GLY A 69 -6.25 -15.56 16.10
C GLY A 69 -5.55 -16.39 15.02
N ALA A 70 -5.31 -15.82 13.84
CA ALA A 70 -4.52 -16.43 12.80
C ALA A 70 -3.10 -16.55 13.33
N GLY A 71 -2.69 -17.79 13.66
CA GLY A 71 -1.35 -18.08 14.17
C GLY A 71 -0.26 -17.43 13.32
N ALA A 72 0.92 -17.25 13.89
CA ALA A 72 2.09 -16.67 13.22
C ALA A 72 2.60 -17.59 12.09
N GLY A 73 1.79 -17.79 11.05
CA GLY A 73 2.15 -18.51 9.85
C GLY A 73 3.32 -17.80 9.18
N SER A 74 4.15 -18.60 8.53
CA SER A 74 5.36 -18.24 7.77
C SER A 74 5.10 -17.34 6.55
N ASP A 75 4.09 -16.48 6.60
CA ASP A 75 3.57 -15.71 5.47
C ASP A 75 4.57 -14.69 4.91
N GLY A 76 5.78 -14.57 5.46
CA GLY A 76 6.89 -13.81 4.88
C GLY A 76 6.69 -12.30 4.79
N TYR A 77 5.46 -11.79 4.91
CA TYR A 77 5.14 -10.35 4.86
C TYR A 77 5.87 -9.57 5.95
N GLY A 78 5.91 -10.10 7.18
CA GLY A 78 6.66 -9.48 8.26
C GLY A 78 8.16 -9.41 7.95
N ALA A 79 8.73 -10.49 7.43
CA ALA A 79 10.14 -10.54 7.05
C ALA A 79 10.46 -9.61 5.87
N VAL A 80 9.55 -9.47 4.92
CA VAL A 80 9.71 -8.58 3.75
C VAL A 80 9.64 -7.12 4.16
N VAL A 81 8.69 -6.73 5.02
CA VAL A 81 8.61 -5.35 5.52
C VAL A 81 9.81 -5.03 6.40
N ILE A 82 10.25 -5.97 7.25
CA ILE A 82 11.47 -5.82 8.03
C ILE A 82 12.69 -5.74 7.12
N ALA A 83 12.79 -6.56 6.08
CA ALA A 83 13.89 -6.52 5.13
C ALA A 83 13.92 -5.20 4.35
N LEU A 84 12.77 -4.67 3.93
CA LEU A 84 12.66 -3.35 3.31
C LEU A 84 13.07 -2.23 4.28
N ALA A 85 12.60 -2.28 5.53
CA ALA A 85 12.98 -1.32 6.55
C ALA A 85 14.48 -1.39 6.87
N VAL A 86 15.04 -2.58 7.01
CA VAL A 86 16.48 -2.81 7.24
C VAL A 86 17.29 -2.38 6.04
N LEU A 87 16.88 -2.72 4.82
CA LEU A 87 17.55 -2.29 3.59
C LEU A 87 17.57 -0.76 3.53
N LEU A 88 16.44 -0.09 3.79
CA LEU A 88 16.39 1.37 3.75
C LEU A 88 17.19 2.06 4.87
N VAL A 89 17.21 1.52 6.10
CA VAL A 89 17.92 2.14 7.24
C VAL A 89 19.41 1.83 7.25
N VAL A 90 19.78 0.58 6.98
CA VAL A 90 21.13 0.05 7.25
C VAL A 90 22.04 0.16 6.04
N THR A 91 21.49 0.12 4.81
CA THR A 91 22.35 0.26 3.63
C THR A 91 22.50 1.74 3.27
N PRO A 92 23.71 2.20 2.90
CA PRO A 92 23.90 3.56 2.39
C PRO A 92 23.05 3.80 1.14
N VAL A 93 22.77 2.74 0.38
CA VAL A 93 21.84 2.74 -0.75
C VAL A 93 20.42 3.15 -0.34
N GLY A 94 19.95 2.71 0.82
CA GLY A 94 18.64 3.07 1.39
C GLY A 94 18.48 4.55 1.73
N PHE A 95 19.56 5.21 2.13
CA PHE A 95 19.59 6.64 2.40
C PHE A 95 19.80 7.48 1.13
N LEU A 96 20.57 6.96 0.18
CA LEU A 96 20.84 7.61 -1.10
C LEU A 96 19.67 7.50 -2.07
N LEU A 97 18.95 6.37 -2.12
CA LEU A 97 17.82 6.18 -3.02
C LEU A 97 16.77 7.29 -2.96
N PRO A 98 16.27 7.70 -1.77
CA PRO A 98 15.29 8.78 -1.69
C PRO A 98 15.83 10.10 -2.24
N MET A 99 17.14 10.36 -2.13
CA MET A 99 17.75 11.57 -2.69
C MET A 99 17.74 11.61 -4.22
N PHE A 100 17.71 10.45 -4.90
CA PHE A 100 17.74 10.37 -6.36
C PHE A 100 16.39 10.01 -6.99
N ALA A 101 15.62 9.14 -6.34
CA ALA A 101 14.39 8.57 -6.88
C ALA A 101 13.13 9.16 -6.25
N GLY A 102 13.25 9.91 -5.15
CA GLY A 102 12.12 10.43 -4.39
C GLY A 102 11.49 9.40 -3.44
N ALA A 103 10.67 9.90 -2.51
CA ALA A 103 9.96 9.08 -1.53
C ALA A 103 8.88 8.22 -2.19
N GLU A 104 8.28 8.71 -3.27
CA GLU A 104 7.26 8.02 -4.06
C GLU A 104 7.80 6.73 -4.67
N ALA A 105 9.02 6.76 -5.21
CA ALA A 105 9.63 5.57 -5.79
C ALA A 105 9.81 4.47 -4.76
N LEU A 106 10.17 4.82 -3.52
CA LEU A 106 10.31 3.89 -2.41
C LEU A 106 8.97 3.30 -1.97
N LEU A 107 7.92 4.14 -1.89
CA LEU A 107 6.55 3.68 -1.67
C LEU A 107 6.10 2.71 -2.76
N GLY A 108 6.42 3.03 -4.03
CA GLY A 108 6.16 2.17 -5.18
C GLY A 108 6.87 0.83 -5.07
N LEU A 109 8.17 0.84 -4.76
CA LEU A 109 8.99 -0.35 -4.64
C LEU A 109 8.48 -1.27 -3.53
N GLY A 110 8.11 -0.72 -2.37
CA GLY A 110 7.51 -1.53 -1.31
C GLY A 110 6.16 -2.15 -1.71
N LEU A 111 5.32 -1.45 -2.48
CA LEU A 111 4.12 -2.05 -3.07
C LEU A 111 4.41 -3.14 -4.10
N VAL A 112 5.44 -2.95 -4.94
CA VAL A 112 5.90 -3.99 -5.89
C VAL A 112 6.29 -5.24 -5.13
N VAL A 113 7.12 -5.10 -4.09
CA VAL A 113 7.59 -6.24 -3.31
C VAL A 113 6.44 -6.93 -2.57
N LEU A 114 5.54 -6.16 -1.94
CA LEU A 114 4.34 -6.71 -1.29
C LEU A 114 3.42 -7.44 -2.28
N GLY A 115 3.16 -6.82 -3.43
CA GLY A 115 2.31 -7.38 -4.48
C GLY A 115 2.92 -8.60 -5.16
N TRP A 116 4.22 -8.59 -5.44
CA TRP A 116 4.95 -9.73 -5.98
C TRP A 116 4.88 -10.93 -5.04
N ARG A 117 5.14 -10.70 -3.74
CA ARG A 117 5.09 -11.75 -2.72
C ARG A 117 3.68 -12.34 -2.57
N GLY A 118 2.67 -11.49 -2.59
CA GLY A 118 1.25 -11.89 -2.56
C GLY A 118 0.70 -12.42 -3.88
N ARG A 119 1.50 -12.41 -4.96
CA ARG A 119 1.05 -12.65 -6.35
C ARG A 119 -0.17 -11.81 -6.73
N ASP A 120 -0.33 -10.62 -6.14
CA ASP A 120 -1.45 -9.71 -6.41
C ASP A 120 -1.03 -8.60 -7.38
N ARG A 121 -1.52 -8.73 -8.61
CA ARG A 121 -1.31 -7.76 -9.70
C ARG A 121 -1.75 -6.35 -9.34
N ALA A 122 -2.74 -6.22 -8.48
CA ALA A 122 -3.26 -4.90 -8.16
C ALA A 122 -2.45 -4.14 -7.11
N LEU A 123 -1.48 -4.78 -6.48
CA LEU A 123 -0.51 -4.10 -5.64
C LEU A 123 0.75 -3.81 -6.44
N TRP A 124 1.29 -4.78 -7.17
CA TRP A 124 2.55 -4.56 -7.87
C TRP A 124 2.43 -3.70 -9.13
N VAL A 125 1.31 -3.71 -9.86
CA VAL A 125 1.15 -2.84 -11.04
C VAL A 125 1.14 -1.37 -10.65
N PRO A 126 0.29 -0.90 -9.70
CA PRO A 126 0.38 0.49 -9.22
C PRO A 126 1.73 0.80 -8.58
N GLY A 127 2.36 -0.19 -7.93
CA GLY A 127 3.72 -0.06 -7.41
C GLY A 127 4.74 0.28 -8.51
N ILE A 128 4.73 -0.43 -9.64
CA ILE A 128 5.64 -0.15 -10.78
C ILE A 128 5.37 1.24 -11.36
N VAL A 129 4.10 1.61 -11.52
CA VAL A 129 3.74 2.95 -11.98
C VAL A 129 4.33 4.00 -11.05
N LEU A 130 4.20 3.81 -9.73
CA LEU A 130 4.71 4.75 -8.74
C LEU A 130 6.25 4.80 -8.70
N VAL A 131 6.92 3.66 -8.93
CA VAL A 131 8.39 3.61 -9.14
C VAL A 131 8.83 4.45 -10.33
N GLY A 132 8.05 4.46 -11.42
CA GLY A 132 8.35 5.30 -12.59
C GLY A 132 8.03 6.78 -12.37
N VAL A 133 6.93 7.09 -11.67
CA VAL A 133 6.50 8.47 -11.38
C VAL A 133 7.45 9.17 -10.40
N GLY A 134 8.01 8.46 -9.42
CA GLY A 134 8.88 9.06 -8.41
C GLY A 134 10.07 9.84 -8.98
N PRO A 135 10.97 9.22 -9.76
CA PRO A 135 12.10 9.93 -10.35
C PRO A 135 11.66 11.02 -11.33
N PHE A 136 10.52 10.84 -11.99
CA PHE A 136 9.98 11.84 -12.91
C PHE A 136 9.55 13.13 -12.18
N VAL A 137 8.98 13.02 -10.98
CA VAL A 137 8.67 14.20 -10.14
C VAL A 137 9.95 14.72 -9.50
N HIS A 138 10.72 13.85 -8.85
CA HIS A 138 11.88 14.22 -8.04
C HIS A 138 13.04 14.87 -8.82
N LEU A 139 13.23 14.47 -10.08
CA LEU A 139 14.29 15.00 -10.96
C LEU A 139 13.80 16.17 -11.84
N ASN A 140 12.76 16.90 -11.41
CA ASN A 140 12.13 17.99 -12.17
C ASN A 140 11.64 17.58 -13.57
N GLY A 141 11.35 16.30 -13.78
CA GLY A 141 10.84 15.81 -15.07
C GLY A 141 9.49 16.43 -15.42
N ALA A 142 8.59 16.57 -14.44
CA ALA A 142 7.30 17.21 -14.66
C ALA A 142 7.46 18.73 -14.90
N ALA A 143 8.27 19.43 -14.12
CA ALA A 143 8.63 20.83 -14.39
C ALA A 143 9.16 21.07 -15.82
N ASN A 144 10.02 20.18 -16.32
CA ASN A 144 10.62 20.31 -17.64
C ASN A 144 9.66 19.95 -18.80
N THR A 145 8.65 19.12 -18.56
CA THR A 145 7.72 18.65 -19.61
C THR A 145 6.37 19.38 -19.59
N LEU A 146 5.93 19.84 -18.43
CA LEU A 146 4.61 20.42 -18.20
C LEU A 146 4.69 21.91 -17.90
N VAL A 147 5.48 22.64 -18.69
CA VAL A 147 5.82 24.08 -18.49
C VAL A 147 4.61 25.04 -18.44
N VAL A 148 3.43 24.58 -18.86
CA VAL A 148 2.20 25.38 -18.87
C VAL A 148 1.51 25.37 -17.49
N LEU A 149 1.83 24.40 -16.63
CA LEU A 149 1.26 24.29 -15.28
C LEU A 149 2.08 25.11 -14.28
N PRO A 150 1.45 25.84 -13.34
CA PRO A 150 2.16 26.67 -12.38
C PRO A 150 2.98 25.87 -11.36
N ASP A 151 2.52 24.70 -10.95
CA ASP A 151 3.23 23.78 -10.05
C ASP A 151 3.05 22.32 -10.55
N PRO A 152 3.76 21.92 -11.62
CA PRO A 152 3.53 20.65 -12.32
C PRO A 152 3.86 19.42 -11.46
N ASP A 153 4.89 19.50 -10.63
CA ASP A 153 5.29 18.41 -9.72
C ASP A 153 4.18 18.13 -8.69
N THR A 154 3.63 19.18 -8.07
CA THR A 154 2.49 19.07 -7.14
C THR A 154 1.26 18.51 -7.84
N ALA A 155 0.99 18.93 -9.09
CA ALA A 155 -0.14 18.42 -9.86
C ALA A 155 -0.01 16.93 -10.16
N VAL A 156 1.18 16.46 -10.56
CA VAL A 156 1.44 15.03 -10.79
C VAL A 156 1.29 14.22 -9.52
N LEU A 157 1.81 14.70 -8.38
CA LEU A 157 1.63 14.05 -7.08
C LEU A 157 0.16 13.98 -6.67
N ALA A 158 -0.59 15.08 -6.81
CA ALA A 158 -2.01 15.15 -6.48
C ALA A 158 -2.84 14.17 -7.34
N LEU A 159 -2.57 14.11 -8.65
CA LEU A 159 -3.23 13.15 -9.55
C LEU A 159 -2.89 11.71 -9.20
N THR A 160 -1.63 11.44 -8.84
CA THR A 160 -1.17 10.12 -8.42
C THR A 160 -1.86 9.71 -7.11
N ALA A 161 -1.93 10.62 -6.12
CA ALA A 161 -2.65 10.40 -4.87
C ALA A 161 -4.14 10.13 -5.11
N ALA A 162 -4.79 10.89 -6.00
CA ALA A 162 -6.19 10.67 -6.36
C ALA A 162 -6.42 9.31 -7.05
N ALA A 163 -5.52 8.89 -7.95
CA ALA A 163 -5.58 7.58 -8.58
C ALA A 163 -5.46 6.45 -7.55
N PHE A 164 -4.52 6.57 -6.60
CA PHE A 164 -4.36 5.61 -5.50
C PHE A 164 -5.56 5.61 -4.55
N ALA A 165 -6.17 6.76 -4.28
CA ALA A 165 -7.43 6.84 -3.53
C ALA A 165 -8.55 6.09 -4.25
N GLY A 166 -8.68 6.27 -5.58
CA GLY A 166 -9.64 5.51 -6.39
C GLY A 166 -9.40 3.99 -6.33
N LEU A 167 -8.14 3.54 -6.40
CA LEU A 167 -7.78 2.13 -6.25
C LEU A 167 -8.10 1.59 -4.86
N THR A 168 -7.83 2.38 -3.81
CA THR A 168 -8.16 2.04 -2.42
C THR A 168 -9.67 1.89 -2.24
N VAL A 169 -10.46 2.87 -2.70
CA VAL A 169 -11.93 2.80 -2.65
C VAL A 169 -12.45 1.59 -3.41
N ALA A 170 -11.92 1.32 -4.61
CA ALA A 170 -12.32 0.16 -5.39
C ALA A 170 -11.96 -1.17 -4.69
N ALA A 171 -10.81 -1.25 -4.02
CA ALA A 171 -10.42 -2.42 -3.23
C ALA A 171 -11.39 -2.64 -2.05
N VAL A 172 -11.66 -1.60 -1.26
CA VAL A 172 -12.60 -1.64 -0.13
C VAL A 172 -14.02 -1.98 -0.59
N ALA A 173 -14.48 -1.42 -1.71
CA ALA A 173 -15.81 -1.73 -2.25
C ALA A 173 -15.93 -3.20 -2.68
N ARG A 174 -14.88 -3.76 -3.30
CA ARG A 174 -14.82 -5.19 -3.66
C ARG A 174 -14.82 -6.09 -2.44
N GLU A 175 -14.14 -5.68 -1.36
CA GLU A 175 -14.15 -6.38 -0.08
C GLU A 175 -15.56 -6.40 0.53
N ARG A 176 -16.23 -5.24 0.58
CA ARG A 176 -17.61 -5.11 1.10
C ARG A 176 -18.63 -5.95 0.32
N ARG A 177 -18.57 -5.93 -1.02
CA ARG A 177 -19.50 -6.72 -1.86
C ARG A 177 -19.38 -8.23 -1.62
N ARG A 178 -18.19 -8.72 -1.27
CA ARG A 178 -17.93 -10.14 -0.99
C ARG A 178 -18.17 -10.54 0.46
N ALA A 179 -18.44 -9.56 1.34
CA ALA A 179 -18.78 -9.80 2.74
C ALA A 179 -20.28 -10.03 2.96
N VAL A 180 -21.12 -9.77 1.96
CA VAL A 180 -22.55 -10.07 2.01
C VAL A 180 -22.73 -11.58 2.15
N PRO A 181 -23.39 -12.08 3.22
CA PRO A 181 -23.67 -13.50 3.39
C PRO A 181 -24.45 -14.02 2.18
N LEU A 182 -24.00 -15.13 1.59
CA LEU A 182 -24.81 -15.81 0.59
C LEU A 182 -26.07 -16.35 1.28
N PRO A 183 -27.26 -16.22 0.67
CA PRO A 183 -28.45 -16.87 1.20
C PRO A 183 -28.18 -18.37 1.34
N PRO A 184 -28.70 -19.02 2.40
CA PRO A 184 -28.53 -20.45 2.58
C PRO A 184 -29.01 -21.19 1.33
N PRO A 185 -28.33 -22.28 0.93
CA PRO A 185 -28.74 -23.05 -0.24
C PRO A 185 -30.20 -23.49 -0.07
N ALA A 186 -31.03 -23.30 -1.10
CA ALA A 186 -32.41 -23.73 -1.07
C ALA A 186 -32.47 -25.24 -0.77
N GLY A 187 -32.99 -25.60 0.41
CA GLY A 187 -33.10 -26.98 0.86
C GLY A 187 -32.16 -27.39 2.01
N SER A 188 -31.40 -26.48 2.62
CA SER A 188 -30.77 -26.80 3.92
C SER A 188 -31.86 -27.07 4.96
N PRO A 189 -31.91 -28.28 5.57
CA PRO A 189 -32.95 -28.64 6.53
C PRO A 189 -32.96 -27.64 7.67
N GLU A 190 -34.17 -27.18 8.01
CA GLU A 190 -34.39 -26.31 9.16
C GLU A 190 -33.85 -27.05 10.40
N PRO A 191 -32.95 -26.43 11.19
CA PRO A 191 -32.47 -27.07 12.40
C PRO A 191 -33.68 -27.29 13.32
N LEU A 192 -34.09 -28.55 13.47
CA LEU A 192 -35.13 -28.95 14.41
C LEU A 192 -34.61 -28.63 15.82
N GLY A 193 -35.17 -27.58 16.41
CA GLY A 193 -34.94 -27.19 17.80
C GLY A 193 -35.61 -28.12 18.79
#